data_AF-A0A7R9ZBN3-F1
#
_entry.id   AF-A0A7R9ZBN3-F1
#
_cell.length_a   1.000
_cell.length_b   1.000
_cell.length_c   1.000
_cell.angle_alpha   90.00
_cell.angle_beta   90.00
_cell.angle_gamma   90.00
#
_symmetry.space_group_name_H-M   'P 1'
#
loop_
_entity.id
_entity.type
_entity.pdbx_description
1 polymer ?
#
loop_
_entity_poly.entity_id
_entity_poly.type
_entity_poly.pdbx_seq_one_letter_code
_entity_poly.pdbx_strand_id
1 'polypeptide(L)'
;MALADLRRMAAEALDETRSGAREMEMLEMAVRMEEMRAVEGRHQGGGLPRGAPQAGAPTPGRVPPHQSNGKGMQVTRVTQDPITGQLLMKREEIKSQVFRPGWNQPTMTLAEYGDREVTMAKEREARQKAAEEEKKGQPRRYEQLVRDGLEDDAKLVDASAKLDRDWDDWKDENPRGSGNK
;
A
#
# COMPACT_ATOMS: atom_id res chain seq x y z
N MET A 1 40.46 6.44 35.84
CA MET A 1 39.17 6.96 35.35
C MET A 1 39.20 7.23 33.86
N ALA A 2 40.16 8.00 33.32
CA ALA A 2 40.21 8.39 31.90
C ALA A 2 40.08 7.25 30.86
N LEU A 3 40.65 6.07 31.11
CA LEU A 3 40.61 4.93 30.18
C LEU A 3 39.22 4.28 30.06
N ALA A 4 38.41 4.33 31.12
CA ALA A 4 37.05 3.82 31.11
C ALA A 4 36.11 4.78 30.35
N ASP A 5 36.30 6.09 30.53
CA ASP A 5 35.53 7.11 29.83
C ASP A 5 35.81 7.09 28.32
N LEU A 6 37.07 6.89 27.93
CA LEU A 6 37.47 6.82 26.53
C LEU A 6 36.89 5.58 25.82
N ARG A 7 36.77 4.45 26.53
CA ARG A 7 36.08 3.25 26.02
C ARG A 7 34.58 3.47 25.88
N ARG A 8 33.96 4.21 26.79
CA ARG A 8 32.53 4.56 26.71
C ARG A 8 32.26 5.43 25.50
N MET A 9 33.04 6.49 25.32
CA MET A 9 32.92 7.39 24.15
C MET A 9 33.15 6.65 22.83
N ALA A 10 34.10 5.70 22.79
CA ALA A 10 34.34 4.89 21.60
C ALA A 10 33.15 3.96 21.28
N ALA A 11 32.48 3.40 22.30
CA ALA A 11 31.29 2.58 22.11
C ALA A 11 30.09 3.43 21.63
N GLU A 12 29.87 4.59 22.26
CA GLU A 12 28.84 5.56 21.87
C GLU A 12 29.02 6.02 20.42
N ALA A 13 30.25 6.36 20.02
CA ALA A 13 30.56 6.74 18.64
C ALA A 13 30.30 5.61 17.63
N LEU A 14 30.60 4.35 17.97
CA LEU A 14 30.30 3.21 17.10
C LEU A 14 28.80 3.00 16.94
N ASP A 15 28.02 3.15 18.01
CA ASP A 15 26.56 3.06 17.93
C ASP A 15 25.96 4.21 17.11
N GLU A 16 26.49 5.43 17.26
CA GLU A 16 26.09 6.60 16.46
C GLU A 16 26.38 6.39 14.97
N THR A 17 27.57 5.90 14.61
CA THR A 17 27.90 5.61 13.20
C THR A 17 26.98 4.54 12.61
N ARG A 18 26.60 3.54 13.41
CA ARG A 18 25.68 2.49 12.99
C ARG A 18 24.23 2.99 12.86
N SER A 19 23.80 3.91 13.73
CA SER A 19 22.50 4.57 13.61
C SER A 19 22.45 5.44 12.36
N GLY A 20 23.48 6.28 12.17
CA GLY A 20 23.62 7.16 11.02
C GLY A 20 23.62 6.41 9.68
N ALA A 21 24.27 5.24 9.61
CA ALA A 21 24.22 4.39 8.41
C ALA A 21 22.80 3.93 8.05
N ARG A 22 22.00 3.53 9.06
CA ARG A 22 20.60 3.12 8.85
C ARG A 22 19.72 4.30 8.47
N GLU A 23 19.96 5.46 9.08
CA GLU A 23 19.26 6.70 8.74
C GLU A 23 19.54 7.11 7.30
N MET A 24 20.79 6.99 6.83
CA MET A 24 21.16 7.24 5.44
C MET A 24 20.43 6.31 4.46
N GLU A 25 20.36 5.01 4.73
CA GLU A 25 19.59 4.07 3.89
C GLU A 25 18.10 4.46 3.81
N MET A 26 17.51 4.89 4.93
CA MET A 26 16.12 5.36 4.94
C MET A 26 15.94 6.67 4.15
N LEU A 27 16.89 7.60 4.23
CA LEU A 27 16.87 8.85 3.48
C LEU A 27 17.05 8.61 1.98
N GLU A 28 17.95 7.71 1.58
CA GLU A 28 18.10 7.29 0.17
C GLU A 28 16.80 6.69 -0.37
N MET A 29 16.13 5.84 0.42
CA MET A 29 14.83 5.28 0.05
C MET A 29 13.75 6.37 -0.04
N ALA A 30 13.75 7.35 0.87
CA ALA A 30 12.81 8.48 0.85
C ALA A 30 12.97 9.36 -0.40
N VAL A 31 14.21 9.69 -0.77
CA VAL A 31 14.54 10.43 -1.99
C VAL A 31 14.07 9.65 -3.22
N ARG A 32 14.37 8.35 -3.29
CA ARG A 32 13.91 7.49 -4.39
C ARG A 32 12.38 7.45 -4.51
N MET A 33 11.67 7.43 -3.38
CA MET A 33 10.20 7.47 -3.36
C MET A 33 9.65 8.83 -3.83
N GLU A 34 10.33 9.93 -3.51
CA GLU A 34 9.97 11.26 -3.96
C GLU A 34 10.21 11.45 -5.46
N GLU A 35 11.31 10.90 -6.00
CA GLU A 35 11.59 10.84 -7.43
C GLU A 35 10.53 10.01 -8.18
N MET A 36 10.19 8.82 -7.66
CA MET A 36 9.11 8.00 -8.23
C MET A 36 7.76 8.73 -8.20
N ARG A 37 7.45 9.45 -7.11
CA ARG A 37 6.23 10.28 -7.01
C ARG A 37 6.24 11.48 -7.97
N ALA A 38 7.41 12.01 -8.32
CA ALA A 38 7.54 13.09 -9.30
C ALA A 38 7.35 12.59 -10.74
N VAL A 39 7.77 11.35 -11.03
CA VAL A 39 7.63 10.70 -12.35
C VAL A 39 6.21 10.15 -12.55
N GLU A 40 5.63 9.53 -11.53
CA GLU A 40 4.24 9.07 -11.52
C GLU A 40 3.34 10.23 -11.11
N GLY A 41 2.99 11.08 -12.09
CA GLY A 41 2.17 12.27 -11.90
C GLY A 41 1.01 12.08 -10.91
N ARG A 42 0.94 13.00 -9.94
CA ARG A 42 -0.11 13.19 -8.91
C ARG A 42 -1.40 12.38 -9.14
N HIS A 43 -1.41 11.12 -8.75
CA HIS A 43 -2.65 10.42 -8.48
C HIS A 43 -3.22 10.98 -7.16
N GLN A 44 -3.99 12.07 -7.27
CA GLN A 44 -4.95 12.43 -6.23
C GLN A 44 -5.94 11.27 -6.14
N GLY A 45 -5.76 10.43 -5.12
CA GLY A 45 -6.71 9.38 -4.80
C GLY A 45 -8.09 10.00 -4.57
N GLY A 46 -9.00 9.76 -5.50
CA GLY A 46 -10.39 10.15 -5.40
C GLY A 46 -11.02 9.56 -4.14
N GLY A 47 -11.63 10.41 -3.33
CA GLY A 47 -12.37 10.00 -2.15
C GLY A 47 -13.54 9.10 -2.55
N LEU A 48 -13.53 7.86 -2.06
CA LEU A 48 -14.69 6.96 -2.15
C LEU A 48 -15.79 7.44 -1.19
N PRO A 49 -17.08 7.36 -1.59
CA PRO A 49 -18.16 7.83 -0.76
C PRO A 49 -18.38 6.89 0.43
N ARG A 50 -18.59 7.51 1.59
CA ARG A 50 -18.92 6.89 2.88
C ARG A 50 -20.35 6.32 2.83
N GLY A 51 -20.50 5.00 2.88
CA GLY A 51 -21.82 4.35 2.86
C GLY A 51 -21.91 3.03 3.63
N ALA A 52 -22.67 3.08 4.73
CA ALA A 52 -23.35 2.01 5.50
C ALA A 52 -22.54 1.04 6.39
N PRO A 53 -22.97 0.82 7.66
CA PRO A 53 -22.44 -0.23 8.52
C PRO A 53 -23.19 -1.55 8.23
N GLN A 54 -22.47 -2.56 7.76
CA GLN A 54 -23.02 -3.92 7.66
C GLN A 54 -22.70 -4.67 8.96
N ALA A 55 -23.75 -5.03 9.69
CA ALA A 55 -23.69 -5.83 10.91
C ALA A 55 -23.23 -7.25 10.58
N GLY A 56 -21.97 -7.58 10.86
CA GLY A 56 -21.42 -8.93 10.77
C GLY A 56 -21.60 -9.68 12.09
N ALA A 57 -22.21 -10.86 12.01
CA ALA A 57 -22.44 -11.79 13.12
C ALA A 57 -21.13 -12.22 13.83
N PRO A 58 -21.17 -12.57 15.13
CA PRO A 58 -19.97 -12.94 15.87
C PRO A 58 -19.52 -14.37 15.54
N THR A 59 -18.31 -14.50 15.00
CA THR A 59 -17.59 -15.77 14.85
C THR A 59 -17.08 -16.25 16.22
N PRO A 60 -17.34 -17.50 16.66
CA PRO A 60 -16.90 -17.98 17.96
C PRO A 60 -15.39 -18.29 17.95
N GLY A 61 -14.64 -17.73 18.90
CA GLY A 61 -13.28 -18.20 19.21
C GLY A 61 -12.15 -17.17 19.18
N ARG A 62 -12.41 -15.92 18.75
CA ARG A 62 -11.36 -14.88 18.77
C ARG A 62 -11.66 -13.85 19.86
N VAL A 63 -11.06 -14.05 21.04
CA VAL A 63 -11.10 -13.06 22.13
C VAL A 63 -10.16 -11.92 21.73
N PRO A 64 -10.65 -10.68 21.50
CA PRO A 64 -9.77 -9.55 21.21
C PRO A 64 -8.91 -9.25 22.45
N PRO A 65 -7.61 -8.94 22.30
CA PRO A 65 -6.82 -8.50 23.44
C PRO A 65 -7.40 -7.16 23.90
N HIS A 66 -7.74 -7.03 25.19
CA HIS A 66 -8.37 -5.89 25.86
C HIS A 66 -9.91 -5.74 25.78
N GLN A 67 -10.71 -6.81 25.70
CA GLN A 67 -12.05 -6.69 26.31
C GLN A 67 -11.88 -6.70 27.84
N SER A 68 -11.48 -5.58 28.44
CA SER A 68 -11.80 -5.36 29.86
C SER A 68 -13.32 -5.47 29.92
N ASN A 69 -13.81 -6.51 30.61
CA ASN A 69 -15.22 -6.76 30.92
C ASN A 69 -15.96 -5.43 30.93
N GLY A 70 -16.93 -5.21 30.03
CA GLY A 70 -17.45 -3.89 29.59
C GLY A 70 -17.88 -2.85 30.64
N LYS A 71 -17.65 -3.12 31.93
CA LYS A 71 -17.48 -2.18 33.02
C LYS A 71 -16.37 -1.19 32.72
N GLY A 72 -16.69 0.09 32.84
CA GLY A 72 -15.74 1.17 32.66
C GLY A 72 -14.61 1.13 33.69
N MET A 73 -13.54 1.90 33.45
CA MET A 73 -12.49 2.08 34.45
C MET A 73 -13.08 2.85 35.64
N GLN A 74 -13.09 2.24 36.83
CA GLN A 74 -13.57 2.92 38.05
C GLN A 74 -12.48 3.82 38.60
N VAL A 75 -12.74 5.12 38.65
CA VAL A 75 -11.84 6.14 39.20
C VAL A 75 -12.46 6.73 40.45
N THR A 76 -11.72 6.74 41.56
CA THR A 76 -12.16 7.40 42.79
C THR A 76 -11.50 8.76 42.87
N ARG A 77 -12.29 9.83 42.67
CA ARG A 77 -11.84 11.21 42.86
C ARG A 77 -11.94 11.59 44.32
N VAL A 78 -10.81 11.84 44.96
CA VAL A 78 -10.73 12.32 46.34
C VAL A 78 -10.51 13.84 46.30
N THR A 79 -11.46 14.60 46.84
CA THR A 79 -11.43 16.07 46.86
C THR A 79 -11.60 16.55 48.30
N GLN A 80 -10.82 17.54 48.73
CA GLN A 80 -10.97 18.12 50.07
C GLN A 80 -11.91 19.33 50.01
N ASP A 81 -12.91 19.37 50.90
CA ASP A 81 -13.80 20.52 51.03
C ASP A 81 -13.04 21.72 51.61
N PRO A 82 -12.96 22.86 50.90
CA PRO A 82 -12.18 24.03 51.33
C PRO A 82 -12.71 24.71 52.60
N ILE A 83 -13.97 24.47 53.00
CA ILE A 83 -14.59 25.12 54.16
C ILE A 83 -14.54 24.23 55.41
N THR A 84 -14.78 22.93 55.24
CA THR A 84 -14.89 21.98 56.36
C THR A 84 -13.65 21.09 56.53
N GLY A 85 -12.73 21.09 55.56
CA GLY A 85 -11.50 20.27 55.56
C GLY A 85 -11.75 18.78 55.37
N GLN A 86 -13.00 18.34 55.21
CA GLN A 86 -13.38 16.94 55.08
C GLN A 86 -13.04 16.38 53.69
N LEU A 87 -12.63 15.11 53.65
CA LEU A 87 -12.30 14.41 52.42
C LEU A 87 -13.58 13.85 51.78
N LEU A 88 -13.96 14.40 50.62
CA LEU A 88 -15.06 13.94 49.79
C LEU A 88 -14.55 12.95 48.75
N MET A 89 -14.97 11.69 48.87
CA MET A 89 -14.63 10.64 47.90
C MET A 89 -15.81 10.40 46.95
N LYS A 90 -15.60 10.58 45.64
CA LYS A 90 -16.57 10.28 44.60
C LYS A 90 -16.07 9.15 43.71
N ARG A 91 -16.86 8.08 43.57
CA ARG A 91 -16.57 6.98 42.64
C ARG A 91 -17.21 7.31 41.28
N GLU A 92 -16.37 7.47 40.26
CA GLU A 92 -16.75 7.76 38.87
C GLU A 92 -16.44 6.52 38.01
N GLU A 93 -17.34 6.13 37.09
CA GLU A 93 -17.10 5.05 36.13
C GLU A 93 -16.79 5.66 34.75
N ILE A 94 -15.52 5.58 34.32
CA ILE A 94 -15.07 6.07 33.02
C ILE A 94 -15.49 5.09 31.93
N LYS A 95 -16.25 5.57 30.94
CA LYS A 95 -16.74 4.77 29.81
C LYS A 95 -15.62 3.95 29.16
N SER A 96 -15.87 2.67 28.93
CA SER A 96 -14.91 1.70 28.37
C SER A 96 -14.41 1.99 26.95
N GLN A 97 -14.88 3.05 26.29
CA GLN A 97 -14.58 3.36 24.90
C GLN A 97 -13.78 4.65 24.67
N VAL A 98 -13.24 5.28 25.72
CA VAL A 98 -12.51 6.56 25.59
C VAL A 98 -11.12 6.43 24.95
N PHE A 99 -10.55 5.22 24.90
CA PHE A 99 -9.21 4.96 24.33
C PHE A 99 -9.25 4.09 23.07
N ARG A 100 -10.25 4.27 22.21
CA ARG A 100 -10.28 3.58 20.92
C ARG A 100 -9.51 4.41 19.88
N PRO A 101 -8.65 3.78 19.06
CA PRO A 101 -8.07 4.46 17.91
C PRO A 101 -9.17 5.06 17.03
N GLY A 102 -8.97 6.29 16.54
CA GLY A 102 -9.96 7.02 15.73
C GLY A 102 -10.16 6.45 14.31
N TRP A 103 -9.49 5.35 13.99
CA TRP A 103 -9.57 4.65 12.70
C TRP A 103 -10.03 3.22 12.88
N ASN A 104 -10.63 2.67 11.82
CA ASN A 104 -11.05 1.28 11.77
C ASN A 104 -9.82 0.36 11.83
N GLN A 105 -9.82 -0.58 12.78
CA GLN A 105 -8.75 -1.56 12.90
C GLN A 105 -8.89 -2.64 11.81
N PRO A 106 -7.77 -3.17 11.30
CA PRO A 106 -7.80 -4.33 10.41
C PRO A 106 -8.55 -5.51 11.05
N THR A 107 -9.45 -6.12 10.29
CA THR A 107 -10.23 -7.29 10.75
C THR A 107 -9.49 -8.61 10.58
N MET A 108 -8.50 -8.64 9.68
CA MET A 108 -7.67 -9.80 9.37
C MET A 108 -6.29 -9.71 10.02
N THR A 109 -5.65 -10.86 10.19
CA THR A 109 -4.25 -10.94 10.65
C THR A 109 -3.27 -10.53 9.56
N LEU A 110 -2.04 -10.19 9.96
CA LEU A 110 -0.96 -9.92 9.02
C LEU A 110 -0.63 -11.13 8.15
N ALA A 111 -0.69 -12.35 8.71
CA ALA A 111 -0.46 -13.59 7.97
C ALA A 111 -1.54 -13.81 6.91
N GLU A 112 -2.83 -13.71 7.27
CA GLU A 112 -3.94 -13.83 6.32
C GLU A 112 -3.87 -12.77 5.21
N TYR A 113 -3.42 -11.56 5.54
CA TYR A 113 -3.19 -10.52 4.54
C TYR A 113 -2.04 -10.89 3.59
N GLY A 114 -0.93 -11.41 4.13
CA GLY A 114 0.20 -11.89 3.33
C GLY A 114 -0.19 -13.00 2.35
N ASP A 115 -0.97 -13.98 2.80
CA ASP A 115 -1.48 -15.05 1.94
C ASP A 115 -2.34 -14.48 0.79
N ARG A 116 -3.20 -13.50 1.09
CA ARG A 116 -4.02 -12.82 0.07
C ARG A 116 -3.15 -12.08 -0.95
N GLU A 117 -2.15 -11.32 -0.52
CA GLU A 117 -1.26 -10.62 -1.44
C GLU A 117 -0.50 -11.60 -2.37
N VAL A 118 -0.02 -12.73 -1.84
CA VAL A 118 0.65 -13.76 -2.65
C VAL A 118 -0.32 -14.36 -3.68
N THR A 119 -1.55 -14.66 -3.30
CA THR A 119 -2.55 -15.18 -4.25
C THR A 119 -2.88 -14.16 -5.35
N MET A 120 -3.08 -12.90 -4.99
CA MET A 120 -3.33 -11.83 -5.97
C MET A 120 -2.13 -11.57 -6.89
N ALA A 121 -0.89 -11.71 -6.38
CA ALA A 121 0.31 -11.59 -7.19
C ALA A 121 0.38 -12.72 -8.23
N LYS A 122 0.15 -13.96 -7.80
CA LYS A 122 0.11 -15.13 -8.71
C LYS A 122 -1.00 -15.01 -9.76
N GLU A 123 -2.18 -14.51 -9.37
CA GLU A 123 -3.28 -14.28 -10.32
C GLU A 123 -2.93 -13.20 -11.34
N ARG A 124 -2.30 -12.10 -10.91
CA ARG A 124 -1.82 -11.06 -11.81
C ARG A 124 -0.77 -11.59 -12.79
N GLU A 125 0.19 -12.36 -12.31
CA GLU A 125 1.21 -13.01 -13.15
C GLU A 125 0.58 -13.96 -14.17
N ALA A 126 -0.34 -14.83 -13.72
CA ALA A 126 -1.06 -15.75 -14.61
C ALA A 126 -1.86 -14.99 -15.69
N ARG A 127 -2.53 -13.90 -15.31
CA ARG A 127 -3.27 -13.05 -16.25
C ARG A 127 -2.35 -12.35 -17.25
N GLN A 128 -1.20 -11.85 -16.81
CA GLN A 128 -0.21 -11.24 -17.69
C GLN A 128 0.34 -12.27 -18.67
N LYS A 129 0.72 -13.46 -18.20
CA LYS A 129 1.21 -14.54 -19.05
C LYS A 129 0.16 -14.99 -20.08
N ALA A 130 -1.10 -15.16 -19.67
CA ALA A 130 -2.19 -15.48 -20.58
C ALA A 130 -2.40 -14.38 -21.64
N ALA A 131 -2.34 -13.11 -21.24
CA ALA A 131 -2.43 -11.98 -22.16
C ALA A 131 -1.23 -11.91 -23.13
N GLU A 132 -0.03 -12.28 -22.69
CA GLU A 132 1.16 -12.37 -23.55
C GLU A 132 1.04 -13.51 -24.56
N GLU A 133 0.56 -14.68 -24.15
CA GLU A 133 0.30 -15.82 -25.03
C GLU A 133 -0.77 -15.49 -26.07
N GLU A 134 -1.87 -14.86 -25.65
CA GLU A 134 -2.92 -14.40 -26.56
C GLU A 134 -2.38 -13.37 -27.56
N LYS A 135 -1.59 -12.41 -27.08
CA LYS A 135 -0.96 -11.39 -27.93
C LYS A 135 0.08 -11.96 -28.89
N LYS A 136 0.67 -13.13 -28.63
CA LYS A 136 1.59 -13.80 -29.59
C LYS A 136 0.83 -14.40 -30.77
N GLY A 137 -0.41 -14.85 -30.55
CA GLY A 137 -1.27 -15.40 -31.62
C GLY A 137 -2.02 -14.35 -32.43
N GLN A 138 -2.00 -13.08 -32.02
CA GLN A 138 -2.68 -12.00 -32.73
C GLN A 138 -1.80 -11.46 -33.88
N PRO A 139 -2.40 -11.12 -35.02
CA PRO A 139 -1.68 -10.49 -36.12
C PRO A 139 -1.18 -9.11 -35.70
N ARG A 140 0.10 -8.86 -35.91
CA ARG A 140 0.79 -7.59 -35.64
C ARG A 140 1.43 -7.08 -36.92
N ARG A 141 1.93 -5.84 -36.91
CA ARG A 141 2.70 -5.30 -38.04
C ARG A 141 4.01 -6.07 -38.24
N TYR A 142 4.52 -6.11 -39.47
CA TYR A 142 5.62 -7.00 -39.83
C TYR A 142 6.89 -6.68 -39.05
N GLU A 143 7.19 -5.40 -38.82
CA GLU A 143 8.32 -4.94 -38.00
C GLU A 143 8.29 -5.50 -36.57
N GLN A 144 7.09 -5.72 -36.00
CA GLN A 144 6.94 -6.26 -34.65
C GLN A 144 7.13 -7.78 -34.62
N LEU A 145 6.73 -8.48 -35.69
CA LEU A 145 6.97 -9.92 -35.84
C LEU A 145 8.47 -10.22 -35.93
N VAL A 146 9.21 -9.43 -36.71
CA VAL A 146 10.68 -9.56 -36.83
C VAL A 146 11.38 -9.32 -35.50
N ARG A 147 10.94 -8.32 -34.71
CA ARG A 147 11.50 -8.06 -33.38
C ARG A 147 11.24 -9.20 -32.41
N ASP A 148 10.07 -9.82 -32.49
CA ASP A 148 9.64 -10.88 -31.60
C ASP A 148 10.10 -12.28 -32.09
N GLY A 149 10.81 -12.36 -33.23
CA GLY A 149 11.37 -13.60 -33.80
C GLY A 149 10.33 -14.55 -34.39
N LEU A 150 9.21 -14.00 -34.88
CA LEU A 150 8.04 -14.72 -35.39
C LEU A 150 7.86 -14.57 -36.91
N GLU A 151 8.91 -14.14 -37.63
CA GLU A 151 8.89 -13.94 -39.08
C GLU A 151 8.70 -15.23 -39.90
N ASP A 152 8.94 -16.40 -39.31
CA ASP A 152 8.83 -17.70 -39.99
C ASP A 152 7.40 -18.28 -40.00
N ASP A 153 6.46 -17.72 -39.22
CA ASP A 153 5.07 -18.18 -39.22
C ASP A 153 4.29 -17.58 -40.39
N ALA A 154 4.12 -18.36 -41.45
CA ALA A 154 3.42 -17.97 -42.67
C ALA A 154 2.01 -17.42 -42.44
N LYS A 155 1.29 -17.88 -41.40
CA LYS A 155 -0.06 -17.38 -41.10
C LYS A 155 -0.02 -15.99 -40.47
N LEU A 156 0.94 -15.74 -39.58
CA LEU A 156 1.13 -14.44 -38.95
C LEU A 156 1.65 -13.40 -39.96
N VAL A 157 2.55 -13.80 -40.86
CA VAL A 157 3.08 -12.93 -41.91
C VAL A 157 1.99 -12.49 -42.90
N ASP A 158 1.14 -13.41 -43.36
CA ASP A 158 0.03 -13.06 -44.26
C ASP A 158 -0.98 -12.10 -43.60
N ALA A 159 -1.35 -12.39 -42.35
CA ALA A 159 -2.25 -11.53 -41.58
C ALA A 159 -1.63 -10.15 -41.26
N SER A 160 -0.31 -10.10 -41.03
CA SER A 160 0.45 -8.85 -40.91
C SER A 160 0.42 -8.03 -42.19
N ALA A 161 0.60 -8.67 -43.34
CA ALA A 161 0.60 -7.98 -44.63
C ALA A 161 -0.77 -7.34 -44.94
N LYS A 162 -1.87 -7.96 -44.49
CA LYS A 162 -3.20 -7.34 -44.55
C LYS A 162 -3.29 -6.13 -43.62
N LEU A 163 -2.83 -6.26 -42.38
CA LEU A 163 -2.85 -5.18 -41.38
C LEU A 163 -2.04 -3.96 -41.84
N ASP A 164 -0.89 -4.17 -42.47
CA ASP A 164 -0.05 -3.08 -42.97
C ASP A 164 -0.71 -2.32 -44.12
N ARG A 165 -1.43 -3.02 -45.02
CA ARG A 165 -2.24 -2.36 -46.07
C ARG A 165 -3.40 -1.56 -45.48
N ASP A 166 -4.17 -2.17 -44.58
CA ASP A 166 -5.30 -1.50 -43.91
C ASP A 166 -4.83 -0.23 -43.16
N TRP A 167 -3.60 -0.24 -42.63
CA TRP A 167 -2.98 0.92 -41.97
C TRP A 167 -2.53 2.01 -42.93
N ASP A 168 -2.00 1.63 -44.10
CA ASP A 168 -1.65 2.57 -45.15
C ASP A 168 -2.89 3.28 -45.69
N ASP A 169 -3.96 2.52 -45.98
CA ASP A 169 -5.27 3.06 -46.41
C ASP A 169 -5.82 4.06 -45.37
N TRP A 170 -5.76 3.69 -44.08
CA TRP A 170 -6.21 4.58 -43.01
C TRP A 170 -5.38 5.88 -42.93
N LYS A 171 -4.06 5.83 -43.10
CA LYS A 171 -3.22 7.05 -43.07
C LYS A 171 -3.52 7.97 -44.26
N ASP A 172 -3.85 7.41 -45.41
CA ASP A 172 -4.23 8.17 -46.59
C ASP A 172 -5.56 8.90 -46.37
N GLU A 173 -6.52 8.26 -45.70
CA GLU A 173 -7.78 8.88 -45.27
C GLU A 173 -7.60 9.89 -44.12
N ASN A 174 -6.54 9.78 -43.35
CA ASN A 174 -6.26 10.60 -42.16
C ASN A 174 -4.96 11.41 -42.32
N PRO A 175 -4.92 12.39 -43.25
CA PRO A 175 -3.74 13.19 -43.50
C PRO A 175 -3.35 13.97 -42.24
N ARG A 176 -2.04 14.00 -41.95
CA ARG A 176 -1.50 14.74 -40.80
C ARG A 176 -1.90 16.21 -40.87
N GLY A 177 -2.50 16.72 -39.81
CA GLY A 177 -2.93 18.12 -39.70
C GLY A 177 -4.39 18.39 -40.07
N SER A 178 -5.19 17.35 -40.40
CA SER A 178 -6.64 17.47 -40.65
C SER A 178 -7.45 18.08 -39.50
N GLY A 179 -6.91 18.08 -38.28
CA GLY A 179 -7.52 18.67 -37.07
C GLY A 179 -6.92 19.99 -36.59
N ASN A 180 -5.93 20.57 -37.30
CA ASN A 180 -5.32 21.84 -36.91
C ASN A 180 -5.87 22.94 -37.83
N LYS A 181 -6.95 23.60 -37.41
CA LYS A 181 -7.59 24.70 -38.13
C LYS A 181 -7.89 25.85 -37.19
#